data_AF-A0A7V0WVX8-F1
#
_entry.id   AF-A0A7V0WVX8-F1
#
_cell.length_a   1.000
_cell.length_b   1.000
_cell.length_c   1.000
_cell.angle_alpha   90.00
_cell.angle_beta   90.00
_cell.angle_gamma   90.00
#
_symmetry.space_group_name_H-M   'P 1'
#
loop_
_entity.id
_entity.type
_entity.pdbx_description
1 polymer ?
#
loop_
_entity_poly.entity_id
_entity_poly.type
_entity_poly.pdbx_seq_one_letter_code
_entity_poly.pdbx_strand_id
1 'polypeptide(L)'
;MNNFRNSPDLQSAGACIQTLLLAAVDMGYGACWMSAPMVAEKELEEMLQVNPPFRLISFVAMGKPAKELSPRVKKPIDEMLRVIE
;
A
#
# COMPACT_ATOMS: atom_id res chain seq x y z
N MET A 1 14.35 5.98 -16.37
CA MET A 1 13.84 4.66 -16.82
C MET A 1 12.44 4.36 -16.29
N ASN A 2 12.15 4.59 -15.01
CA ASN A 2 10.86 4.22 -14.39
C ASN A 2 9.64 4.83 -15.13
N ASN A 3 9.63 6.14 -15.40
CA ASN A 3 8.50 6.77 -16.11
C ASN A 3 8.25 6.18 -17.50
N PHE A 4 9.30 5.82 -18.27
CA PHE A 4 9.17 5.19 -19.58
C PHE A 4 8.57 3.78 -19.53
N ARG A 5 8.70 3.11 -18.38
CA ARG A 5 8.17 1.75 -18.13
C ARG A 5 6.93 1.77 -17.25
N ASN A 6 6.23 2.90 -17.17
CA ASN A 6 5.03 3.06 -16.36
C ASN A 6 5.26 2.81 -14.83
N SER A 7 6.38 3.29 -14.30
CA SER A 7 6.75 3.24 -12.87
C SER A 7 6.72 1.83 -12.27
N PRO A 8 7.53 0.88 -12.77
CA PRO A 8 7.55 -0.51 -12.30
C PRO A 8 7.98 -0.64 -10.83
N ASP A 9 8.74 0.33 -10.33
CA ASP A 9 9.11 0.46 -8.93
C ASP A 9 7.87 0.66 -8.04
N LEU A 10 6.95 1.55 -8.43
CA LEU A 10 5.70 1.77 -7.70
C LEU A 10 4.75 0.58 -7.80
N GLN A 11 4.69 -0.08 -8.97
CA GLN A 11 3.91 -1.32 -9.13
C GLN A 11 4.43 -2.43 -8.20
N SER A 12 5.75 -2.59 -8.13
CA SER A 12 6.39 -3.59 -7.26
C SER A 12 6.17 -3.27 -5.78
N ALA A 13 6.30 -2.00 -5.39
CA ALA A 13 6.03 -1.56 -4.02
C ALA A 13 4.56 -1.78 -3.64
N GLY A 14 3.61 -1.47 -4.53
CA GLY A 14 2.19 -1.72 -4.30
C GLY A 14 1.86 -3.21 -4.13
N ALA A 15 2.44 -4.07 -4.96
CA ALA A 15 2.29 -5.53 -4.82
C ALA A 15 2.88 -6.06 -3.50
N CYS A 16 4.05 -5.53 -3.11
CA CYS A 16 4.68 -5.86 -1.82
C CYS A 16 3.80 -5.43 -0.63
N ILE A 17 3.29 -4.18 -0.64
CA ILE A 17 2.41 -3.68 0.42
C ILE A 17 1.14 -4.52 0.48
N GLN A 18 0.48 -4.81 -0.65
CA GLN A 18 -0.70 -5.66 -0.67
C GLN A 18 -0.42 -7.05 -0.09
N THR A 19 0.73 -7.64 -0.40
CA THR A 19 1.15 -8.93 0.16
C THR A 19 1.34 -8.84 1.68
N LEU A 20 1.97 -7.77 2.17
CA LEU A 20 2.13 -7.50 3.60
C LEU A 20 0.78 -7.34 4.32
N LEU A 21 -0.21 -6.67 3.70
CA LEU A 21 -1.55 -6.54 4.28
C LEU A 21 -2.26 -7.91 4.40
N LEU A 22 -2.10 -8.77 3.40
CA LEU A 22 -2.66 -10.14 3.42
C LEU A 22 -2.00 -11.00 4.50
N ALA A 23 -0.67 -10.93 4.63
CA ALA A 23 0.05 -11.64 5.69
C ALA A 23 -0.36 -11.13 7.09
N ALA A 24 -0.56 -9.82 7.24
CA ALA A 24 -0.99 -9.25 8.51
C ALA A 24 -2.35 -9.83 8.96
N VAL A 25 -3.34 -9.91 8.07
CA VAL A 25 -4.65 -10.47 8.43
C VAL A 25 -4.58 -11.97 8.72
N ASP A 26 -3.78 -12.73 7.97
CA ASP A 26 -3.54 -14.16 8.23
C ASP A 26 -2.95 -14.40 9.63
N MET A 27 -2.08 -13.50 10.07
CA MET A 27 -1.49 -13.50 11.41
C MET A 27 -2.38 -12.88 12.50
N GLY A 28 -3.63 -12.51 12.19
CA GLY A 28 -4.56 -11.89 13.14
C GLY A 28 -4.21 -10.45 13.53
N TYR A 29 -3.64 -9.69 12.59
CA TYR A 29 -3.39 -8.25 12.69
C TYR A 29 -4.24 -7.46 11.70
N GLY A 30 -4.53 -6.21 12.04
CA GLY A 30 -5.06 -5.23 11.11
C GLY A 30 -3.93 -4.38 10.54
N ALA A 31 -4.05 -3.99 9.28
CA ALA A 31 -3.12 -3.06 8.65
C ALA A 31 -3.83 -2.08 7.70
N CYS A 32 -3.27 -0.89 7.55
CA CYS A 32 -3.81 0.19 6.73
C CYS A 32 -2.71 0.83 5.88
N TRP A 33 -2.83 0.69 4.56
CA TRP A 33 -1.98 1.40 3.60
C TRP A 33 -2.46 2.84 3.44
N MET A 34 -1.60 3.81 3.74
CA MET A 34 -1.89 5.24 3.73
C MET A 34 -0.96 6.02 2.81
N SER A 35 -1.52 6.97 2.06
CA SER A 35 -0.77 7.96 1.27
C SER A 35 -0.64 9.31 1.97
N ALA A 36 -1.57 9.67 2.87
CA ALA A 36 -1.58 10.98 3.53
C ALA A 36 -0.27 11.31 4.30
N PRO A 37 0.39 10.37 5.01
CA PRO A 37 1.66 10.66 5.66
C PRO A 37 2.79 11.06 4.70
N MET A 38 2.70 10.71 3.42
CA MET A 38 3.72 11.07 2.42
C MET A 38 3.75 12.56 2.10
N VAL A 39 2.80 13.36 2.60
CA VAL A 39 2.90 14.84 2.55
C VAL A 39 4.12 15.35 3.32
N ALA A 40 4.56 14.62 4.36
CA ALA A 40 5.75 14.91 5.16
C ALA A 40 6.90 13.94 4.84
N GLU A 41 7.02 13.49 3.58
CA GLU A 41 8.03 12.52 3.13
C GLU A 41 9.43 12.90 3.59
N LYS A 42 9.84 14.15 3.35
CA LYS A 42 11.18 14.63 3.69
C LYS A 42 11.47 14.58 5.19
N GLU A 43 10.56 15.09 6.00
CA GLU A 43 10.70 15.10 7.46
C GLU A 43 10.72 13.66 8.00
N LEU A 44 9.88 12.78 7.45
CA LEU A 44 9.87 11.36 7.82
C LEU A 44 11.17 10.66 7.42
N GLU A 45 11.70 10.93 6.22
CA GLU A 45 12.99 10.38 5.78
C GLU A 45 14.13 10.85 6.67
N GLU A 46 14.18 12.12 7.05
CA GLU A 46 15.17 12.67 7.99
C GLU A 46 15.04 12.00 9.37
N MET A 47 13.83 11.90 9.91
CA MET A 47 13.55 11.27 11.20
C MET A 47 13.91 9.77 11.23
N LEU A 48 13.64 9.06 10.13
CA LEU A 48 13.89 7.62 9.99
C LEU A 48 15.30 7.30 9.45
N GLN A 49 16.12 8.34 9.20
CA GLN A 49 17.46 8.20 8.64
C GLN A 49 17.47 7.42 7.31
N VAL A 50 16.47 7.66 6.47
CA VAL A 50 16.40 7.11 5.11
C VAL A 50 17.41 7.87 4.25
N ASN A 51 18.43 7.16 3.77
CA ASN A 51 19.51 7.74 2.98
C ASN A 51 19.52 7.15 1.57
N PRO A 52 20.05 7.87 0.56
CA PRO A 52 20.23 7.34 -0.78
C PRO A 52 20.96 5.97 -0.78
N PRO A 53 20.53 5.01 -1.62
CA PRO A 53 19.54 5.15 -2.69
C PRO A 53 18.09 4.88 -2.24
N PHE A 54 17.83 4.74 -0.94
CA PHE A 54 16.49 4.49 -0.43
C PHE A 54 15.65 5.77 -0.46
N ARG A 55 14.34 5.58 -0.63
CA ARG A 55 13.33 6.63 -0.51
C ARG A 55 12.07 6.06 0.10
N LEU A 56 11.30 6.89 0.78
CA LEU A 56 10.02 6.51 1.33
C LEU A 56 8.98 6.40 0.19
N ILE A 57 8.23 5.31 0.16
CA ILE A 57 7.21 5.07 -0.89
C ILE A 57 5.80 5.16 -0.33
N SER A 58 5.61 4.64 0.90
CA SER A 58 4.31 4.65 1.55
C SER A 58 4.43 4.41 3.04
N PHE A 59 3.32 4.59 3.74
CA PHE A 59 3.18 4.30 5.16
C PHE A 59 2.15 3.20 5.37
N VAL A 60 2.51 2.20 6.17
CA VAL A 60 1.58 1.13 6.59
C VAL A 60 1.48 1.14 8.11
N ALA A 61 0.31 1.50 8.62
CA ALA A 61 0.00 1.30 10.04
C ALA A 61 -0.41 -0.17 10.26
N MET A 62 0.10 -0.82 11.30
CA MET A 62 -0.23 -2.20 11.65
C MET A 62 -0.42 -2.35 13.16
N GLY A 63 -1.34 -3.21 13.58
CA GLY A 63 -1.55 -3.49 15.00
C GLY A 63 -2.66 -4.51 15.24
N LYS A 64 -3.01 -4.72 16.52
CA LYS A 64 -4.16 -5.56 16.88
C LYS A 64 -5.46 -4.76 16.66
N PRO A 65 -6.42 -5.28 15.88
CA PRO A 65 -7.69 -4.59 15.67
C PRO A 65 -8.42 -4.40 17.00
N ALA A 66 -8.83 -3.16 17.30
CA ALA A 66 -9.65 -2.87 18.48
C ALA A 66 -11.12 -3.31 18.31
N LYS A 67 -11.56 -3.50 17.07
CA LYS A 67 -12.89 -3.98 16.68
C LYS A 67 -12.80 -4.68 15.33
N GLU A 68 -13.75 -5.57 15.08
CA GLU A 68 -13.97 -6.10 13.74
C GLU A 68 -14.53 -5.02 12.81
N LEU A 69 -14.08 -5.04 11.56
CA LEU A 69 -14.55 -4.13 10.51
C LEU A 69 -15.30 -4.94 9.47
N SER A 70 -16.54 -4.54 9.19
CA SER A 70 -17.28 -5.10 8.07
C SER A 70 -16.67 -4.63 6.74
N PRO A 71 -16.52 -5.53 5.75
CA PRO A 71 -16.08 -5.15 4.41
C PRO A 71 -16.98 -4.07 3.81
N ARG A 72 -16.40 -3.09 3.10
CA ARG A 72 -17.18 -2.15 2.31
C ARG A 72 -17.81 -2.88 1.12
N VAL A 73 -19.07 -2.58 0.84
CA VAL A 73 -19.74 -3.02 -0.40
C VAL A 73 -18.93 -2.51 -1.60
N LYS A 74 -18.55 -3.42 -2.49
CA LYS A 74 -17.86 -3.14 -3.75
C LYS A 74 -18.86 -3.14 -4.89
N LYS A 75 -18.54 -2.43 -5.97
CA LYS A 75 -19.31 -2.50 -7.21
C LYS A 75 -19.27 -3.93 -7.77
N PRO A 76 -20.34 -4.40 -8.42
CA PRO A 76 -20.34 -5.62 -9.21
C PRO A 76 -19.17 -5.69 -10.19
N ILE A 77 -18.66 -6.90 -10.46
CA ILE A 77 -17.45 -7.10 -11.27
C ILE A 77 -17.68 -6.79 -12.76
N ASP A 78 -18.89 -7.04 -13.25
CA ASP A 78 -19.37 -6.75 -14.60
C ASP A 78 -19.41 -5.24 -14.89
N GLU A 79 -19.54 -4.39 -13.87
CA GLU A 79 -19.37 -2.94 -14.04
C GLU A 79 -17.90 -2.52 -14.26
N MET A 80 -16.93 -3.37 -13.95
CA MET A 80 -15.50 -3.05 -13.93
C MET A 80 -14.65 -3.88 -14.90
N LEU A 81 -15.20 -4.96 -15.47
CA LEU A 81 -14.49 -5.93 -16.31
C LEU A 81 -15.17 -6.05 -17.68
N ARG A 82 -14.37 -6.01 -18.76
CA ARG A 82 -14.80 -6.35 -20.12
C ARG A 82 -13.95 -7.50 -20.65
N VAL A 83 -14.58 -8.57 -21.10
CA VAL A 83 -13.93 -9.68 -21.81
C VAL A 83 -13.98 -9.39 -23.32
N ILE A 84 -12.86 -9.64 -24.00
CA ILE A 84 -12.74 -9.51 -25.47
C ILE A 84 -12.29 -10.88 -25.97
N GLU A 85 -13.04 -11.44 -26.91
CA GLU A 85 -12.73 -12.69 -27.62
C GLU A 85 -11.99 -12.42 -28.93
#